data_AF-A0A1B6ME83-F1
#
_entry.id   AF-A0A1B6ME83-F1
#
_cell.length_a   1.000
_cell.length_b   1.000
_cell.length_c   1.000
_cell.angle_alpha   90.00
_cell.angle_beta   90.00
_cell.angle_gamma   90.00
#
_symmetry.space_group_name_H-M   'P 1'
#
loop_
_entity.id
_entity.type
_entity.pdbx_description
1 polymer ?
#
loop_
_entity_poly.entity_id
_entity_poly.type
_entity_poly.pdbx_seq_one_letter_code
_entity_poly.pdbx_strand_id
1 'polypeptide(L)'
;MPWRRLFLKLDDDLSREALTNVSEKVNLKTLSVSMAGSVACVAHIDGPHLHVASVGDCQAVLGVLSDTDTWTAKKISIEHNTDNQVEVNRILDEHPASERDTVIRMERLLGQLAPLRAFGDFRYKWSKQTLQNSVVPKFGEQVLAPNYHTPPYLTARPEIIHHRLTPRDRFLVIASDGLWDLVSPLQVVRLVGEHMSGKVTLSPLRLPRKDMTLDEINDLLLQRRKGLAKKPVDRNAATHLLRHALGGTEYGVEHTKISQLLSMSQEVVRLFRDDITISVVFFDSEYLRHCPL
;
A
#
# COMPACT_ATOMS: atom_id res chain seq x y z
N MET A 1 20.95 -1.87 -6.45
CA MET A 1 19.77 -0.99 -6.61
C MET A 1 19.84 0.16 -5.61
N PRO A 2 19.89 1.43 -6.05
CA PRO A 2 20.00 2.61 -5.18
C PRO A 2 18.91 2.71 -4.10
N TRP A 3 17.71 2.23 -4.42
CA TRP A 3 16.51 2.30 -3.59
C TRP A 3 16.61 1.58 -2.23
N ARG A 4 17.23 0.41 -2.17
CA ARG A 4 17.42 -0.32 -0.88
C ARG A 4 18.25 0.51 0.10
N ARG A 5 19.30 1.16 -0.41
CA ARG A 5 20.18 2.02 0.38
C ARG A 5 19.46 3.31 0.78
N LEU A 6 18.58 3.84 -0.06
CA LEU A 6 17.84 5.08 0.23
C LEU A 6 16.89 4.91 1.42
N PHE A 7 16.11 3.83 1.46
CA PHE A 7 15.18 3.55 2.56
C PHE A 7 15.94 3.37 3.89
N LEU A 8 16.98 2.52 3.89
CA LEU A 8 17.80 2.32 5.09
C LEU A 8 18.53 3.60 5.52
N LYS A 9 19.00 4.41 4.57
CA LYS A 9 19.61 5.70 4.89
C LYS A 9 18.61 6.66 5.51
N LEU A 10 17.40 6.78 4.97
CA LEU A 10 16.35 7.62 5.54
C LEU A 10 16.00 7.19 6.98
N ASP A 11 15.87 5.89 7.22
CA ASP A 11 15.61 5.36 8.57
C ASP A 11 16.79 5.61 9.52
N ASP A 12 18.03 5.46 9.06
CA ASP A 12 19.23 5.78 9.84
C ASP A 12 19.37 7.29 10.10
N ASP A 13 19.00 8.15 9.15
CA ASP A 13 18.95 9.60 9.31
C ASP A 13 17.93 9.97 10.42
N LEU A 14 16.73 9.37 10.41
CA LEU A 14 15.72 9.53 11.48
C LEU A 14 16.25 9.09 12.86
N SER A 15 16.94 7.94 12.90
CA SER A 15 17.57 7.41 14.11
C SER A 15 18.60 8.39 14.67
N ARG A 16 19.52 8.85 13.83
CA ARG A 16 20.58 9.76 14.25
C ARG A 16 20.02 11.09 14.75
N GLU A 17 19.12 11.72 13.99
CA GLU A 17 18.50 13.01 14.35
C GLU A 17 17.74 12.94 15.67
N ALA A 18 17.07 11.82 15.97
CA ALA A 18 16.40 11.61 17.25
C ALA A 18 17.38 11.56 18.44
N LEU A 19 18.63 11.19 18.20
CA LEU A 19 19.68 11.05 19.21
C LEU A 19 20.67 12.26 19.25
N THR A 20 20.73 13.12 18.24
CA THR A 20 21.85 14.09 18.06
C THR A 20 21.81 15.38 18.88
N ASN A 21 21.00 15.51 19.94
CA ASN A 21 21.10 16.66 20.84
C ASN A 21 22.12 16.41 21.97
N VAL A 22 23.41 16.46 21.60
CA VAL A 22 24.60 16.26 22.45
C VAL A 22 24.88 17.43 23.41
N SER A 23 23.89 18.25 23.78
CA SER A 23 24.08 19.31 24.79
C SER A 23 22.81 19.70 25.54
N GLU A 24 22.20 18.70 26.21
CA GLU A 24 21.32 18.81 27.40
C GLU A 24 19.84 18.49 27.24
N LYS A 25 19.21 18.56 26.05
CA LYS A 25 17.81 18.08 25.89
C LYS A 25 17.55 17.43 24.52
N VAL A 26 17.43 16.10 24.50
CA VAL A 26 16.87 15.36 23.35
C VAL A 26 15.53 15.99 22.95
N ASN A 27 15.37 16.38 21.69
CA ASN A 27 14.15 17.00 21.19
C ASN A 27 12.98 16.01 21.29
N LEU A 28 11.98 16.31 22.13
CA LEU A 28 10.82 15.42 22.34
C LEU A 28 10.03 15.19 21.06
N LYS A 29 9.99 16.17 20.14
CA LYS A 29 9.27 16.03 18.87
C LYS A 29 9.98 15.05 17.95
N THR A 30 11.29 15.19 17.75
CA THR A 30 12.08 14.26 16.92
C THR A 30 12.09 12.86 17.52
N LEU A 31 12.21 12.75 18.84
CA LEU A 31 12.12 11.48 19.53
C LEU A 31 10.73 10.83 19.36
N SER A 32 9.65 11.61 19.46
CA SER A 32 8.28 11.12 19.22
C SER A 32 8.11 10.61 17.79
N VAL A 33 8.62 11.34 16.78
CA VAL A 33 8.61 10.89 15.37
C VAL A 33 9.38 9.57 15.21
N SER A 34 10.52 9.42 15.89
CA SER A 34 11.33 8.21 15.85
C SER A 34 10.61 7.00 16.52
N MET A 35 9.80 7.27 17.55
CA MET A 35 9.01 6.23 18.23
C MET A 35 7.75 5.87 17.46
N ALA A 36 7.27 6.73 16.56
CA ALA A 36 6.18 6.42 15.65
C ALA A 36 6.67 5.51 14.52
N GLY A 37 5.78 4.65 14.03
CA GLY A 37 6.01 3.75 12.91
C GLY A 37 5.31 4.22 11.65
N SER A 38 5.86 3.86 10.48
CA SER A 38 5.17 4.02 9.20
C SER A 38 5.58 2.95 8.20
N VAL A 39 4.60 2.35 7.56
CA VAL A 39 4.79 1.49 6.38
C VAL A 39 4.89 2.35 5.12
N ALA A 40 5.49 1.82 4.05
CA ALA A 40 5.64 2.52 2.80
C ALA A 40 5.50 1.57 1.61
N CYS A 41 4.67 1.95 0.63
CA CYS A 41 4.62 1.30 -0.68
C CYS A 41 4.75 2.39 -1.75
N VAL A 42 5.89 2.40 -2.44
CA VAL A 42 6.29 3.49 -3.33
C VAL A 42 6.47 2.94 -4.74
N ALA A 43 5.77 3.54 -5.71
CA ALA A 43 5.95 3.25 -7.12
C ALA A 43 6.76 4.36 -7.82
N HIS A 44 7.78 3.96 -8.56
CA HIS A 44 8.54 4.80 -9.47
C HIS A 44 8.31 4.32 -10.90
N ILE A 45 7.77 5.21 -11.73
CA ILE A 45 7.40 4.92 -13.12
C ILE A 45 8.28 5.79 -14.02
N ASP A 46 9.11 5.16 -14.85
CA ASP A 46 9.97 5.81 -15.83
C ASP A 46 9.77 5.14 -17.20
N GLY A 47 9.06 5.82 -18.09
CA GLY A 47 8.59 5.23 -19.34
C GLY A 47 7.81 3.92 -19.11
N PRO A 48 8.23 2.79 -19.71
CA PRO A 48 7.61 1.49 -19.47
C PRO A 48 8.13 0.78 -18.20
N HIS A 49 9.08 1.35 -17.45
CA HIS A 49 9.68 0.68 -16.30
C HIS A 49 8.97 1.08 -15.00
N LEU A 50 8.22 0.13 -14.43
CA LEU A 50 7.63 0.25 -13.10
C LEU A 50 8.55 -0.43 -12.07
N HIS A 51 8.94 0.32 -11.06
CA HIS A 51 9.60 -0.20 -9.87
C HIS A 51 8.70 0.05 -8.66
N VAL A 52 8.42 -0.99 -7.89
CA VAL A 52 7.68 -0.85 -6.63
C VAL A 52 8.57 -1.29 -5.48
N ALA A 53 8.78 -0.39 -4.53
CA ALA A 53 9.50 -0.64 -3.30
C ALA A 53 8.49 -0.66 -2.12
N SER A 54 8.39 -1.80 -1.41
CA SER A 54 7.49 -1.97 -0.27
C SER A 54 8.23 -2.26 1.03
N VAL A 55 7.73 -1.69 2.13
CA VAL A 55 8.08 -1.92 3.53
C VAL A 55 6.78 -1.93 4.32
N GLY A 56 6.44 -3.05 4.95
CA GLY A 56 5.15 -3.24 5.63
C GLY A 56 4.12 -3.98 4.77
N ASP A 57 2.85 -3.75 5.07
CA ASP A 57 1.66 -4.48 4.61
C ASP A 57 0.77 -3.72 3.62
N CYS A 58 1.11 -2.46 3.28
CA CYS A 58 0.53 -1.80 2.11
C CYS A 58 0.79 -2.60 0.82
N GLN A 59 -0.22 -2.73 -0.04
CA GLN A 59 -0.10 -3.48 -1.30
C GLN A 59 -0.22 -2.60 -2.54
N ALA A 60 0.49 -3.01 -3.59
CA ALA A 60 0.39 -2.50 -4.95
C ALA A 60 -0.08 -3.61 -5.90
N VAL A 61 -1.17 -3.36 -6.63
CA VAL A 61 -1.82 -4.33 -7.52
C VAL A 61 -2.01 -3.72 -8.90
N LEU A 62 -1.51 -4.40 -9.92
CA LEU A 62 -1.65 -4.04 -11.32
C LEU A 62 -2.96 -4.62 -11.88
N GLY A 63 -3.77 -3.77 -12.50
CA GLY A 63 -4.94 -4.18 -13.26
C GLY A 63 -4.56 -4.49 -14.70
N VAL A 64 -4.57 -5.78 -15.05
CA VAL A 64 -4.18 -6.27 -16.37
C VAL A 64 -5.41 -6.76 -17.12
N LEU A 65 -5.62 -6.24 -18.33
CA LEU A 65 -6.71 -6.63 -19.22
C LEU A 65 -6.19 -7.63 -20.25
N SER A 66 -6.74 -8.84 -20.25
CA SER A 66 -6.44 -9.85 -21.27
C SER A 66 -7.05 -9.50 -22.63
N ASP A 67 -6.59 -10.18 -23.67
CA ASP A 67 -7.15 -10.04 -25.04
C ASP A 67 -8.61 -10.54 -25.11
N THR A 68 -9.05 -11.35 -24.13
CA THR A 68 -10.43 -11.82 -23.97
C THR A 68 -11.30 -10.88 -23.13
N ASP A 69 -10.89 -9.62 -22.97
CA ASP A 69 -11.57 -8.59 -22.17
C ASP A 69 -11.81 -9.01 -20.70
N THR A 70 -10.89 -9.82 -20.16
CA THR A 70 -10.96 -10.33 -18.78
C THR A 70 -9.94 -9.64 -17.91
N TRP A 71 -10.39 -9.12 -16.77
CA TRP A 71 -9.54 -8.48 -15.77
C TRP A 71 -8.81 -9.50 -14.91
N THR A 72 -7.51 -9.30 -14.76
CA THR A 72 -6.66 -10.05 -13.83
C THR A 72 -5.92 -9.09 -12.90
N ALA A 73 -5.78 -9.49 -11.64
CA ALA A 73 -5.06 -8.74 -10.63
C ALA A 73 -3.67 -9.33 -10.45
N LYS A 74 -2.63 -8.56 -10.76
CA LYS A 74 -1.24 -8.95 -10.57
C LYS A 74 -0.65 -8.17 -9.39
N LYS A 75 -0.43 -8.84 -8.26
CA LYS A 75 0.29 -8.25 -7.11
C LYS A 75 1.72 -7.90 -7.54
N ILE A 76 2.16 -6.68 -7.23
CA ILE A 76 3.48 -6.13 -7.60
C ILE A 76 4.23 -5.56 -6.40
N SER A 77 3.78 -5.93 -5.21
CA SER A 77 4.46 -5.78 -3.93
C SER A 77 4.37 -7.09 -3.15
N ILE A 78 5.26 -7.25 -2.17
CA ILE A 78 5.20 -8.34 -1.19
C ILE A 78 4.85 -7.73 0.17
N GLU A 79 3.93 -8.39 0.86
CA GLU A 79 3.44 -8.01 2.18
C GLU A 79 4.42 -8.48 3.25
N HIS A 80 4.72 -7.62 4.22
CA HIS A 80 5.60 -7.94 5.33
C HIS A 80 4.78 -8.08 6.60
N ASN A 81 3.97 -9.13 6.67
CA ASN A 81 3.16 -9.52 7.82
C ASN A 81 3.33 -11.02 8.11
N THR A 82 2.61 -11.54 9.10
CA THR A 82 2.74 -12.93 9.56
C THR A 82 2.13 -13.97 8.62
N ASP A 83 1.30 -13.57 7.66
CA ASP A 83 0.82 -14.45 6.58
C ASP A 83 1.92 -14.79 5.57
N ASN A 84 2.96 -13.94 5.47
CA ASN A 84 4.12 -14.19 4.62
C ASN A 84 5.15 -15.07 5.33
N GLN A 85 5.08 -16.38 5.09
CA GLN A 85 6.00 -17.35 5.70
C GLN A 85 7.48 -17.08 5.39
N VAL A 86 7.81 -16.46 4.25
CA VAL A 86 9.20 -16.08 3.94
C VAL A 86 9.69 -14.99 4.90
N GLU A 87 8.82 -14.05 5.25
CA GLU A 87 9.13 -12.97 6.19
C GLU A 87 9.20 -13.49 7.64
N VAL A 88 8.30 -14.39 8.02
CA VAL A 88 8.34 -15.09 9.31
C VAL A 88 9.66 -15.85 9.46
N ASN A 89 10.04 -16.65 8.45
CA ASN A 89 11.28 -17.43 8.49
C ASN A 89 12.51 -16.51 8.54
N ARG A 90 12.53 -15.41 7.76
CA ARG A 90 13.61 -14.41 7.81
C ARG A 90 13.86 -13.94 9.24
N ILE A 91 12.79 -13.56 9.95
CA ILE A 91 12.90 -13.07 11.31
C ILE A 91 13.35 -14.18 12.27
N LEU A 92 12.78 -15.39 12.17
CA LEU A 92 13.20 -16.52 13.01
C LEU A 92 14.67 -16.91 12.82
N ASP A 93 15.22 -16.71 11.62
CA ASP A 93 16.63 -17.00 11.30
C ASP A 93 17.59 -15.86 11.71
N GLU A 94 17.09 -14.64 11.88
CA GLU A 94 17.88 -13.48 12.35
C GLU A 94 18.13 -13.49 13.86
N HIS A 95 17.38 -14.29 14.63
CA HIS A 95 17.46 -14.37 16.09
C HIS A 95 17.82 -15.78 16.59
N PRO A 96 18.40 -15.91 17.80
CA PRO A 96 18.73 -17.21 18.39
C PRO A 96 17.51 -18.13 18.54
N ALA A 97 17.75 -19.45 18.47
CA ALA A 97 16.69 -20.44 18.60
C ALA A 97 15.87 -20.33 19.90
N SER A 98 16.47 -19.78 20.98
CA SER A 98 15.79 -19.52 22.25
C SER A 98 14.67 -18.47 22.17
N GLU A 99 14.66 -17.63 21.14
CA GLU A 99 13.68 -16.55 20.98
C GLU A 99 12.56 -16.89 19.98
N ARG A 100 12.56 -18.09 19.39
CA ARG A 100 11.60 -18.50 18.35
C ARG A 100 10.14 -18.37 18.78
N ASP A 101 9.84 -18.67 20.04
CA ASP A 101 8.48 -18.59 20.60
C ASP A 101 8.09 -17.17 21.04
N THR A 102 9.03 -16.22 21.00
CA THR A 102 8.83 -14.86 21.51
C THR A 102 8.93 -13.79 20.44
N VAL A 103 9.70 -14.01 19.37
CA VAL A 103 9.92 -12.99 18.32
C VAL A 103 8.64 -12.68 17.55
N ILE A 104 7.82 -13.70 17.27
CA ILE A 104 6.48 -13.52 16.71
C ILE A 104 5.50 -14.24 17.64
N ARG A 105 4.57 -13.47 18.22
CA ARG A 105 3.57 -13.99 19.15
C ARG A 105 2.23 -13.35 18.85
N MET A 106 1.14 -14.12 18.89
CA MET A 106 -0.21 -13.62 18.56
C MET A 106 -0.21 -12.87 17.22
N GLU A 107 0.46 -13.45 16.21
CA GLU A 107 0.56 -12.89 14.85
C GLU A 107 1.20 -11.50 14.76
N ARG A 108 1.96 -11.09 15.79
CA ARG A 108 2.61 -9.78 15.88
C ARG A 108 4.08 -9.91 16.28
N LEU A 109 4.93 -9.03 15.76
CA LEU A 109 6.33 -8.86 16.19
C LEU A 109 6.36 -8.52 17.68
N LEU A 110 7.05 -9.36 18.45
CA LEU A 110 7.14 -9.31 19.92
C LEU A 110 5.77 -9.22 20.61
N GLY A 111 4.70 -9.72 19.98
CA GLY A 111 3.34 -9.65 20.48
C GLY A 111 2.69 -8.25 20.39
N GLN A 112 3.30 -7.29 19.69
CA GLN A 112 2.87 -5.89 19.70
C GLN A 112 2.62 -5.32 18.30
N LEU A 113 3.58 -5.43 17.37
CA LEU A 113 3.52 -4.77 16.06
C LEU A 113 3.04 -5.74 14.97
N ALA A 114 2.03 -5.35 14.17
CA ALA A 114 1.51 -6.17 13.07
C ALA A 114 2.48 -6.24 11.87
N PRO A 115 2.94 -5.11 11.30
CA PRO A 115 3.92 -5.16 10.20
C PRO A 115 5.29 -5.62 10.71
N LEU A 116 5.92 -6.48 9.93
CA LEU A 116 7.24 -7.07 10.17
C LEU A 116 8.39 -6.21 9.59
N ARG A 117 8.05 -5.14 8.87
CA ARG A 117 8.97 -4.09 8.40
C ARG A 117 8.29 -2.73 8.46
N ALA A 118 8.98 -1.72 8.97
CA ALA A 118 8.49 -0.33 9.01
C ALA A 118 9.65 0.66 9.15
N PHE A 119 9.41 1.90 8.75
CA PHE A 119 10.21 3.06 9.14
C PHE A 119 9.91 3.48 10.57
N GLY A 120 10.89 4.12 11.22
CA GLY A 120 10.73 4.57 12.60
C GLY A 120 10.63 3.39 13.55
N ASP A 121 9.70 3.41 14.50
CA ASP A 121 9.47 2.32 15.44
C ASP A 121 10.78 1.87 16.13
N PHE A 122 11.67 2.83 16.46
CA PHE A 122 13.01 2.48 16.94
C PHE A 122 13.02 1.75 18.29
N ARG A 123 11.88 1.68 18.97
CA ARG A 123 11.68 0.77 20.10
C ARG A 123 11.93 -0.71 19.77
N TYR A 124 11.89 -1.09 18.50
CA TYR A 124 12.21 -2.43 18.00
C TYR A 124 13.57 -2.52 17.28
N LYS A 125 14.32 -1.41 17.19
CA LYS A 125 15.57 -1.31 16.43
C LYS A 125 16.77 -0.94 17.29
N TRP A 126 16.60 -0.01 18.22
CA TRP A 126 17.69 0.48 19.06
C TRP A 126 18.12 -0.54 20.10
N SER A 127 19.38 -0.42 20.53
CA SER A 127 19.89 -1.21 21.64
C SER A 127 19.10 -0.94 22.92
N LYS A 128 19.03 -1.94 23.81
CA LYS A 128 18.39 -1.79 25.12
C LYS A 128 18.96 -0.62 25.92
N GLN A 129 20.28 -0.42 25.87
CA GLN A 129 20.96 0.69 26.53
C GLN A 129 20.51 2.06 26.00
N THR A 130 20.38 2.21 24.68
CA THR A 130 19.90 3.44 24.05
C THR A 130 18.47 3.74 24.48
N LEU A 131 17.58 2.74 24.48
CA LEU A 131 16.20 2.90 24.93
C LEU A 131 16.13 3.30 26.41
N GLN A 132 16.91 2.63 27.27
CA GLN A 132 16.98 2.93 28.70
C GLN A 132 17.49 4.36 28.99
N ASN A 133 18.48 4.84 28.24
CA ASN A 133 19.07 6.16 28.49
C ASN A 133 18.25 7.30 27.88
N SER A 134 17.72 7.12 26.67
CA SER A 134 17.17 8.21 25.86
C SER A 134 15.64 8.24 25.82
N VAL A 135 14.97 7.10 26.01
CA VAL A 135 13.53 6.96 25.79
C VAL A 135 12.76 6.72 27.08
N VAL A 136 13.20 5.75 27.90
CA VAL A 136 12.55 5.39 29.18
C VAL A 136 12.36 6.59 30.13
N PRO A 137 13.32 7.52 30.29
CA PRO A 137 13.14 8.67 31.18
C PRO A 137 12.01 9.63 30.76
N LYS A 138 11.55 9.53 29.52
CA LYS A 138 10.55 10.44 28.93
C LYS A 138 9.20 9.79 28.68
N PHE A 139 9.22 8.50 28.32
CA PHE A 139 8.03 7.75 27.91
C PHE A 139 7.72 6.60 28.86
N GLY A 140 8.54 6.31 29.86
CA GLY A 140 8.37 5.21 30.81
C GLY A 140 8.86 3.85 30.32
N GLU A 141 8.85 2.85 31.20
CA GLU A 141 9.37 1.50 30.93
C GLU A 141 8.54 0.73 29.90
N GLN A 142 7.27 1.07 29.72
CA GLN A 142 6.36 0.42 28.77
C GLN A 142 6.79 0.53 27.30
N VAL A 143 7.79 1.36 26.99
CA VAL A 143 8.39 1.43 25.65
C VAL A 143 9.29 0.23 25.36
N LEU A 144 9.85 -0.42 26.38
CA LEU A 144 10.62 -1.64 26.19
C LEU A 144 9.68 -2.79 25.83
N ALA A 145 9.89 -3.39 24.67
CA ALA A 145 9.15 -4.57 24.26
C ALA A 145 9.46 -5.76 25.19
N PRO A 146 8.52 -6.69 25.39
CA PRO A 146 8.81 -7.93 26.10
C PRO A 146 9.82 -8.77 25.32
N ASN A 147 10.61 -9.59 26.02
CA ASN A 147 11.59 -10.50 25.42
C ASN A 147 12.60 -9.81 24.46
N TYR A 148 12.97 -8.55 24.77
CA TYR A 148 13.87 -7.74 23.94
C TYR A 148 15.34 -8.03 24.25
N HIS A 149 15.86 -9.12 23.67
CA HIS A 149 17.18 -9.67 23.93
C HIS A 149 18.22 -9.34 22.86
N THR A 150 17.89 -9.53 21.57
CA THR A 150 18.81 -9.40 20.43
C THR A 150 18.32 -8.40 19.37
N PRO A 151 18.12 -7.11 19.71
CA PRO A 151 17.77 -6.11 18.71
C PRO A 151 18.88 -5.93 17.66
N PRO A 152 18.54 -5.48 16.44
CA PRO A 152 17.22 -5.03 15.98
C PRO A 152 16.28 -6.19 15.58
N TYR A 153 14.98 -6.05 15.85
CA TYR A 153 13.91 -6.97 15.43
C TYR A 153 13.11 -6.48 14.21
N LEU A 154 13.25 -5.20 13.87
CA LEU A 154 12.51 -4.53 12.81
C LEU A 154 13.47 -3.90 11.81
N THR A 155 13.11 -3.89 10.53
CA THR A 155 13.92 -3.26 9.47
C THR A 155 13.07 -2.39 8.56
N ALA A 156 13.65 -1.29 8.07
CA ALA A 156 13.08 -0.47 7.00
C ALA A 156 13.58 -0.90 5.60
N ARG A 157 14.20 -2.09 5.49
CA ARG A 157 14.72 -2.59 4.22
C ARG A 157 13.57 -2.94 3.26
N PRO A 158 13.49 -2.30 2.08
CA PRO A 158 12.41 -2.56 1.15
C PRO A 158 12.65 -3.84 0.36
N GLU A 159 11.54 -4.50 0.04
CA GLU A 159 11.47 -5.40 -1.09
C GLU A 159 11.17 -4.61 -2.37
N ILE A 160 11.82 -4.96 -3.48
CA ILE A 160 11.72 -4.20 -4.73
C ILE A 160 11.37 -5.15 -5.86
N ILE A 161 10.25 -4.88 -6.52
CA ILE A 161 9.82 -5.57 -7.72
C ILE A 161 9.97 -4.63 -8.91
N HIS A 162 10.62 -5.11 -9.96
CA HIS A 162 10.64 -4.47 -11.27
C HIS A 162 9.62 -5.17 -12.18
N HIS A 163 8.82 -4.38 -12.87
CA HIS A 163 7.91 -4.85 -13.90
C HIS A 163 8.01 -3.92 -15.11
N ARG A 164 8.12 -4.49 -16.30
CA ARG A 164 8.03 -3.74 -17.54
C ARG A 164 6.56 -3.68 -17.95
N LEU A 165 5.99 -2.48 -17.93
CA LEU A 165 4.62 -2.19 -18.33
C LEU A 165 4.41 -2.55 -19.80
N THR A 166 3.25 -3.14 -20.06
CA THR A 166 2.76 -3.54 -21.38
C THR A 166 1.44 -2.84 -21.67
N PRO A 167 0.98 -2.78 -22.93
CA PRO A 167 -0.33 -2.20 -23.26
C PRO A 167 -1.52 -2.88 -22.57
N ARG A 168 -1.34 -4.11 -22.08
CA ARG A 168 -2.35 -4.85 -21.30
C ARG A 168 -2.46 -4.33 -19.86
N ASP A 169 -1.41 -3.71 -19.34
CA ASP A 169 -1.39 -3.13 -18.01
C ASP A 169 -2.11 -1.77 -18.06
N ARG A 170 -3.32 -1.70 -17.48
CA ARG A 170 -4.21 -0.53 -17.65
C ARG A 170 -4.08 0.48 -16.52
N PHE A 171 -3.84 0.01 -15.30
CA PHE A 171 -3.67 0.86 -14.14
C PHE A 171 -2.95 0.12 -13.00
N LEU A 172 -2.43 0.89 -12.05
CA LEU A 172 -1.88 0.43 -10.78
C LEU A 172 -2.72 0.98 -9.63
N VAL A 173 -3.07 0.13 -8.67
CA VAL A 173 -3.70 0.52 -7.40
C VAL A 173 -2.70 0.31 -6.29
N ILE A 174 -2.43 1.36 -5.51
CA ILE A 174 -1.65 1.30 -4.27
C ILE A 174 -2.59 1.67 -3.14
N ALA A 175 -2.70 0.83 -2.11
CA ALA A 175 -3.55 1.12 -0.97
C ALA A 175 -3.01 0.53 0.34
N SER A 176 -3.46 1.09 1.46
CA SER A 176 -3.27 0.50 2.80
C SER A 176 -4.07 -0.79 2.97
N ASP A 177 -3.67 -1.60 3.93
CA ASP A 177 -4.39 -2.78 4.44
C ASP A 177 -5.87 -2.49 4.72
N GLY A 178 -6.22 -1.29 5.21
CA GLY A 178 -7.61 -0.88 5.40
C GLY A 178 -8.52 -1.02 4.16
N LEU A 179 -7.97 -1.02 2.94
CA LEU A 179 -8.73 -1.43 1.73
C LEU A 179 -8.70 -2.95 1.53
N TRP A 180 -7.51 -3.55 1.60
CA TRP A 180 -7.28 -4.94 1.21
C TRP A 180 -7.91 -5.95 2.15
N ASP A 181 -8.13 -5.58 3.40
CA ASP A 181 -8.87 -6.36 4.39
C ASP A 181 -10.37 -6.46 4.07
N LEU A 182 -10.90 -5.48 3.32
CA LEU A 182 -12.32 -5.39 2.99
C LEU A 182 -12.63 -5.92 1.59
N VAL A 183 -11.71 -5.79 0.64
CA VAL A 183 -11.96 -6.08 -0.78
C VAL A 183 -10.77 -6.81 -1.40
N SER A 184 -11.05 -7.94 -2.05
CA SER A 184 -9.99 -8.72 -2.72
C SER A 184 -9.35 -7.97 -3.89
N PRO A 185 -8.07 -8.24 -4.21
CA PRO A 185 -7.39 -7.63 -5.36
C PRO A 185 -8.14 -7.75 -6.69
N LEU A 186 -8.77 -8.91 -6.93
CA LEU A 186 -9.54 -9.12 -8.16
C LEU A 186 -10.81 -8.26 -8.20
N GLN A 187 -11.52 -8.13 -7.07
CA GLN A 187 -12.69 -7.24 -6.99
C GLN A 187 -12.27 -5.78 -7.20
N VAL A 188 -11.18 -5.33 -6.57
CA VAL A 188 -10.63 -3.97 -6.77
C VAL A 188 -10.33 -3.70 -8.25
N VAL A 189 -9.61 -4.61 -8.92
CA VAL A 189 -9.26 -4.45 -10.34
C VAL A 189 -10.52 -4.44 -11.21
N ARG A 190 -11.52 -5.31 -10.93
CA ARG A 190 -12.79 -5.29 -11.68
C ARG A 190 -13.50 -3.96 -11.52
N LEU A 191 -13.67 -3.46 -10.29
CA LEU A 191 -14.34 -2.19 -10.01
C LEU A 191 -13.66 -1.01 -10.72
N VAL A 192 -12.31 -0.92 -10.65
CA VAL A 192 -11.56 0.14 -11.34
C VAL A 192 -11.64 -0.02 -12.87
N GLY A 193 -11.56 -1.24 -13.38
CA GLY A 193 -11.65 -1.53 -14.81
C GLY A 193 -13.00 -1.16 -15.42
N GLU A 194 -14.08 -1.46 -14.70
CA GLU A 194 -15.44 -1.07 -15.08
C GLU A 194 -15.63 0.44 -14.98
N HIS A 195 -15.14 1.06 -13.91
CA HIS A 195 -15.13 2.52 -13.73
C HIS A 195 -14.41 3.25 -14.87
N MET A 196 -13.23 2.74 -15.26
CA MET A 196 -12.43 3.26 -16.36
C MET A 196 -13.19 3.17 -17.69
N SER A 197 -13.81 2.02 -17.97
CA SER A 197 -14.56 1.78 -19.22
C SER A 197 -15.81 2.65 -19.31
N GLY A 198 -16.53 2.81 -18.19
CA GLY A 198 -17.71 3.66 -18.12
C GLY A 198 -17.40 5.15 -18.16
N LYS A 199 -16.26 5.59 -17.61
CA LYS A 199 -15.80 6.99 -17.66
C LYS A 199 -15.68 7.54 -19.07
N VAL A 200 -15.23 6.72 -20.02
CA VAL A 200 -15.10 7.12 -21.43
C VAL A 200 -16.43 7.67 -21.95
N THR A 201 -17.56 7.19 -21.45
CA THR A 201 -18.91 7.64 -21.86
C THR A 201 -19.34 9.00 -21.30
N LEU A 202 -18.71 9.47 -20.22
CA LEU A 202 -19.04 10.75 -19.57
C LEU A 202 -18.47 11.96 -20.32
N SER A 203 -17.45 11.77 -21.16
CA SER A 203 -16.86 12.83 -21.98
C SER A 203 -17.47 12.86 -23.38
N PRO A 204 -17.74 14.03 -23.98
CA PRO A 204 -18.16 14.10 -25.39
C PRO A 204 -17.16 13.36 -26.28
N LEU A 205 -17.66 12.62 -27.28
CA LEU A 205 -16.79 11.90 -28.21
C LEU A 205 -15.89 12.91 -28.94
N ARG A 206 -14.58 12.81 -28.72
CA ARG A 206 -13.55 13.45 -29.55
C ARG A 206 -12.82 12.34 -30.28
N LEU A 207 -12.72 12.46 -31.60
CA LEU A 207 -12.01 11.48 -32.40
C LEU A 207 -10.51 11.57 -32.06
N PRO A 208 -9.86 10.45 -31.68
CA PRO A 208 -8.43 10.42 -31.38
C PRO A 208 -7.57 10.89 -32.56
N ARG A 209 -8.02 10.62 -33.78
CA ARG A 209 -7.37 10.97 -35.04
C ARG A 209 -8.40 11.55 -36.01
N LYS A 210 -8.00 12.50 -36.86
CA LYS A 210 -8.93 13.20 -37.79
C LYS A 210 -9.25 12.38 -39.05
N ASP A 211 -8.44 11.38 -39.34
CA ASP A 211 -8.44 10.54 -40.55
C ASP A 211 -9.00 9.12 -40.31
N MET A 212 -9.76 8.94 -39.22
CA MET A 212 -10.41 7.65 -38.93
C MET A 212 -11.46 7.30 -39.97
N THR A 213 -11.48 6.04 -40.39
CA THR A 213 -12.52 5.49 -41.25
C THR A 213 -13.86 5.40 -40.52
N LEU A 214 -14.96 5.34 -41.26
CA LEU A 214 -16.30 5.16 -40.67
C LEU A 214 -16.41 3.87 -39.87
N ASP A 215 -15.68 2.82 -40.25
CA ASP A 215 -15.66 1.54 -39.55
C ASP A 215 -14.96 1.66 -38.18
N GLU A 216 -13.78 2.30 -38.13
CA GLU A 216 -13.09 2.60 -36.87
C GLU A 216 -13.91 3.52 -35.95
N ILE A 217 -14.65 4.47 -36.51
CA ILE A 217 -15.58 5.33 -35.74
C ILE A 217 -16.74 4.50 -35.20
N ASN A 218 -17.29 3.58 -35.99
CA ASN A 218 -18.37 2.69 -35.56
C ASN A 218 -17.91 1.76 -34.43
N ASP A 219 -16.71 1.18 -34.52
CA ASP A 219 -16.11 0.37 -33.44
C ASP A 219 -15.95 1.18 -32.15
N LEU A 220 -15.45 2.41 -32.26
CA LEU A 220 -15.33 3.33 -31.12
C LEU A 220 -16.70 3.63 -30.49
N LEU A 221 -17.73 3.86 -31.30
CA LEU A 221 -19.10 4.09 -30.84
C LEU A 221 -19.71 2.85 -30.18
N LEU A 222 -19.47 1.65 -30.71
CA LEU A 222 -19.93 0.38 -30.13
C LEU A 222 -19.26 0.12 -28.77
N GLN A 223 -17.97 0.41 -28.64
CA GLN A 223 -17.26 0.36 -27.35
C GLN A 223 -17.86 1.36 -26.35
N ARG A 224 -18.13 2.60 -26.78
CA ARG A 224 -18.78 3.61 -25.92
C ARG A 224 -20.20 3.20 -25.51
N ARG A 225 -20.98 2.59 -26.40
CA ARG A 225 -22.33 2.10 -26.08
C ARG A 225 -22.28 1.01 -25.02
N LYS A 226 -21.32 0.07 -25.10
CA LYS A 226 -21.08 -0.93 -24.04
C LYS A 226 -20.74 -0.28 -22.69
N GLY A 227 -19.97 0.82 -22.71
CA GLY A 227 -19.63 1.58 -21.51
C GLY A 227 -20.79 2.35 -20.87
N LEU A 228 -21.87 2.67 -21.60
CA LEU A 228 -22.99 3.46 -21.07
C LEU A 228 -23.77 2.71 -19.99
N ALA A 229 -23.87 1.39 -20.11
CA ALA A 229 -24.43 0.53 -19.08
C ALA A 229 -23.58 0.50 -17.79
N LYS A 230 -22.31 0.89 -17.88
CA LYS A 230 -21.35 0.93 -16.76
C LYS A 230 -21.05 2.37 -16.30
N LYS A 231 -21.95 3.32 -16.55
CA LYS A 231 -21.76 4.73 -16.20
C LYS A 231 -21.39 4.84 -14.70
N PRO A 232 -20.19 5.32 -14.36
CA PRO A 232 -19.77 5.33 -12.98
C PRO A 232 -20.50 6.44 -12.22
N VAL A 233 -21.01 6.09 -11.03
CA VAL A 233 -21.66 7.03 -10.12
C VAL A 233 -20.63 8.02 -9.58
N ASP A 234 -19.43 7.53 -9.27
CA ASP A 234 -18.33 8.32 -8.74
C ASP A 234 -17.45 8.90 -9.85
N ARG A 235 -17.03 10.17 -9.71
CA ARG A 235 -16.08 10.77 -10.67
C ARG A 235 -14.64 10.27 -10.47
N ASN A 236 -14.29 9.87 -9.25
CA ASN A 236 -12.94 9.43 -8.89
C ASN A 236 -12.95 7.91 -8.60
N ALA A 237 -11.95 7.18 -9.13
CA ALA A 237 -11.88 5.73 -9.01
C ALA A 237 -11.53 5.27 -7.59
N ALA A 238 -10.68 6.02 -6.87
CA ALA A 238 -10.38 5.77 -5.46
C ALA A 238 -11.63 5.98 -4.58
N THR A 239 -12.41 7.04 -4.84
CA THR A 239 -13.70 7.25 -4.14
C THR A 239 -14.69 6.12 -4.45
N HIS A 240 -14.71 5.64 -5.70
CA HIS A 240 -15.51 4.49 -6.09
C HIS A 240 -15.13 3.24 -5.29
N LEU A 241 -13.83 2.94 -5.21
CA LEU A 241 -13.32 1.83 -4.40
C LEU A 241 -13.67 2.00 -2.92
N LEU A 242 -13.48 3.18 -2.34
CA LEU A 242 -13.81 3.46 -0.94
C LEU A 242 -15.29 3.22 -0.65
N ARG A 243 -16.18 3.65 -1.55
CA ARG A 243 -17.63 3.42 -1.46
C ARG A 243 -17.95 1.92 -1.45
N HIS A 244 -17.32 1.16 -2.34
CA HIS A 244 -17.50 -0.29 -2.41
C HIS A 244 -16.86 -1.04 -1.23
N ALA A 245 -15.75 -0.56 -0.68
CA ALA A 245 -15.14 -1.15 0.51
C ALA A 245 -16.04 -1.02 1.74
N LEU A 246 -16.67 0.15 1.93
CA LEU A 246 -17.52 0.42 3.09
C LEU A 246 -18.94 -0.16 2.93
N GLY A 247 -19.50 -0.12 1.73
CA GLY A 247 -20.90 -0.46 1.46
C GLY A 247 -21.13 -1.64 0.51
N GLY A 248 -20.08 -2.29 0.03
CA GLY A 248 -20.19 -3.35 -0.95
C GLY A 248 -20.93 -4.58 -0.42
N THR A 249 -21.82 -5.11 -1.25
CA THR A 249 -22.56 -6.37 -1.07
C THR A 249 -22.55 -7.12 -2.41
N GLU A 250 -23.02 -8.37 -2.42
CA GLU A 250 -23.17 -9.15 -3.66
C GLU A 250 -24.11 -8.49 -4.69
N TYR A 251 -25.06 -7.68 -4.22
CA TYR A 251 -26.09 -7.03 -5.05
C TYR A 251 -25.77 -5.57 -5.41
N GLY A 252 -24.64 -5.03 -4.95
CA GLY A 252 -24.26 -3.63 -5.18
C GLY A 252 -23.86 -2.92 -3.89
N VAL A 253 -24.08 -1.61 -3.84
CA VAL A 253 -23.67 -0.77 -2.71
C VAL A 253 -24.86 -0.45 -1.81
N GLU A 254 -24.75 -0.78 -0.53
CA GLU A 254 -25.72 -0.41 0.49
C GLU A 254 -25.34 0.94 1.14
N HIS A 255 -26.08 1.99 0.81
CA HIS A 255 -25.83 3.33 1.32
C HIS A 255 -26.08 3.49 2.82
N THR A 256 -26.97 2.68 3.40
CA THR A 256 -27.25 2.69 4.84
C THR A 256 -26.00 2.31 5.64
N LYS A 257 -25.31 1.24 5.24
CA LYS A 257 -24.05 0.78 5.86
C LYS A 257 -22.97 1.85 5.78
N ILE A 258 -22.82 2.49 4.62
CA ILE A 258 -21.86 3.60 4.44
C ILE A 258 -22.19 4.75 5.40
N SER A 259 -23.46 5.16 5.46
CA SER A 259 -23.91 6.26 6.33
C SER A 259 -23.60 5.98 7.80
N GLN A 260 -23.87 4.76 8.25
CA GLN A 260 -23.56 4.30 9.61
C GLN A 260 -22.06 4.38 9.89
N LEU A 261 -21.22 3.80 9.01
CA LEU A 261 -19.77 3.82 9.18
C LEU A 261 -19.21 5.25 9.17
N LEU A 262 -19.68 6.12 8.29
CA LEU A 262 -19.20 7.50 8.20
C LEU A 262 -19.67 8.39 9.36
N SER A 263 -20.75 8.02 10.04
CA SER A 263 -21.33 8.79 11.15
C SER A 263 -20.82 8.34 12.53
N MET A 264 -19.97 7.30 12.60
CA MET A 264 -19.35 6.84 13.84
C MET A 264 -18.40 7.90 14.44
N SER A 265 -18.36 7.98 15.76
CA SER A 265 -17.41 8.86 16.48
C SER A 265 -15.98 8.33 16.36
N GLN A 266 -15.01 9.24 16.51
CA GLN A 266 -13.58 8.91 16.46
C GLN A 266 -13.16 7.89 17.54
N GLU A 267 -13.91 7.79 18.63
CA GLU A 267 -13.62 6.88 19.75
C GLU A 267 -13.90 5.42 19.40
N VAL A 268 -14.87 5.14 18.52
CA VAL A 268 -15.30 3.77 18.19
C VAL A 268 -14.98 3.37 16.76
N VAL A 269 -14.70 4.33 15.86
CA VAL A 269 -14.52 4.08 14.43
C VAL A 269 -13.45 3.01 14.13
N ARG A 270 -12.37 3.00 14.91
CA ARG A 270 -11.24 2.06 14.80
C ARG A 270 -11.62 0.61 15.14
N LEU A 271 -12.77 0.37 15.78
CA LEU A 271 -13.28 -0.98 16.02
C LEU A 271 -13.96 -1.58 14.77
N PHE A 272 -14.34 -0.74 13.81
CA PHE A 272 -15.12 -1.16 12.64
C PHE A 272 -14.36 -1.05 11.32
N ARG A 273 -13.39 -0.13 11.24
CA ARG A 273 -12.51 0.00 10.07
C ARG A 273 -11.18 0.61 10.46
N ASP A 274 -10.18 0.34 9.64
CA ASP A 274 -8.93 1.08 9.67
C ASP A 274 -8.96 2.30 8.74
N ASP A 275 -7.89 3.09 8.76
CA ASP A 275 -7.65 4.17 7.81
C ASP A 275 -7.48 3.60 6.39
N ILE A 276 -8.28 4.12 5.46
CA ILE A 276 -8.26 3.66 4.06
C ILE A 276 -7.65 4.74 3.18
N THR A 277 -6.46 4.46 2.65
CA THR A 277 -5.78 5.32 1.68
C THR A 277 -5.63 4.58 0.36
N ILE A 278 -6.04 5.20 -0.75
CA ILE A 278 -6.05 4.57 -2.08
C ILE A 278 -5.51 5.55 -3.12
N SER A 279 -4.54 5.09 -3.91
CA SER A 279 -4.05 5.77 -5.11
C SER A 279 -4.27 4.89 -6.33
N VAL A 280 -4.91 5.44 -7.37
CA VAL A 280 -5.14 4.74 -8.65
C VAL A 280 -4.41 5.52 -9.75
N VAL A 281 -3.44 4.87 -10.39
CA VAL A 281 -2.63 5.43 -11.48
C VAL A 281 -3.04 4.75 -12.78
N PHE A 282 -3.58 5.50 -13.74
CA PHE A 282 -3.93 4.99 -15.06
C PHE A 282 -2.75 5.12 -16.03
N PHE A 283 -2.49 4.08 -16.81
CA PHE A 283 -1.43 4.09 -17.82
C PHE A 283 -1.98 4.43 -19.20
N ASP A 284 -1.15 5.09 -20.00
CA ASP A 284 -1.42 5.31 -21.42
C ASP A 284 -1.02 4.08 -22.23
N SER A 285 -2.01 3.25 -22.59
CA SER A 285 -1.79 2.03 -23.37
C SER A 285 -1.26 2.31 -24.77
N GLU A 286 -1.55 3.46 -25.38
CA GLU A 286 -1.03 3.80 -26.71
C GLU A 286 0.44 4.19 -26.61
N TYR A 287 0.82 4.98 -25.62
CA TYR A 287 2.24 5.24 -25.33
C TYR A 287 3.02 3.94 -25.13
N LEU A 288 2.51 3.02 -24.30
CA LEU A 288 3.16 1.74 -24.02
C LEU A 288 3.31 0.82 -25.24
N ARG A 289 2.44 0.94 -26.27
CA ARG A 289 2.59 0.18 -27.53
C ARG A 289 3.80 0.62 -28.34
N HIS A 290 4.18 1.89 -28.22
CA HIS A 290 5.26 2.48 -28.99
C HIS A 290 6.60 2.50 -28.24
N CYS A 291 6.63 2.06 -26.98
CA CYS A 291 7.87 1.92 -26.23
C CYS A 291 8.74 0.79 -26.83
N PRO A 292 10.00 1.06 -27.20
CA PRO A 292 10.89 0.03 -27.75
C PRO A 292 11.18 -1.03 -26.70
N LEU A 293 11.11 -2.31 -27.08
CA LEU A 293 11.33 -3.48 -26.21
C LEU A 293 12.69 -3.50 -25.52
#